data_AF-A0A0Q9LPJ9-F1
#
_entry.id   AF-A0A0Q9LPJ9-F1
#
_cell.length_a   1.000
_cell.length_b   1.000
_cell.length_c   1.000
_cell.angle_alpha   90.00
_cell.angle_beta   90.00
_cell.angle_gamma   90.00
#
_symmetry.space_group_name_H-M   'P 1'
#
loop_
_entity.id
_entity.type
_entity.pdbx_description
1 polymer ?
#
loop_
_entity_poly.entity_id
_entity_poly.type
_entity_poly.pdbx_seq_one_letter_code
_entity_poly.pdbx_strand_id
1 'polypeptide(L)'
;MIDVTHEKRLYHLLKNCGHTSHTHLYYLGDKEWFWDTAHEALIVYRSVGKRRIVLGDPIGKSPESTRRVVEQFMTDCLENKRIPVFYQAKAAFLPLYEKLGLQFVKIGEEAQVDLSSFHLNGKHWLKLRNRINKFLRNGYSFQVMLPPYSDSFLNRLQAISDEWLSDRKEKSFSVGSFSPDYVSRFPVAVLVGPDGNYEAFVSIAGDHHPLRAAQEEAPVCRKITVDLMRYTKACPHGTMDVLFISLFKWAQENKYDFCSLGMAPLANAGDLLIVKLLYKYGNKLYNFKGLYDYKNKFAPKWEDVYLVYQPATIPITVALLALIIHRPCANQLSQDKITSKLYMNGSSISRKRA
;
A
#
# COMPACT_ATOMS: atom_id res chain seq x y z
N MET A 1 -10.59 15.15 -1.96
CA MET A 1 -9.26 15.70 -1.61
C MET A 1 -9.04 15.54 -0.11
N ILE A 2 -7.84 15.09 0.29
CA ILE A 2 -7.46 14.97 1.70
C ILE A 2 -7.18 16.39 2.22
N ASP A 3 -7.67 16.69 3.42
CA ASP A 3 -7.42 17.98 4.08
C ASP A 3 -5.90 18.17 4.31
N VAL A 4 -5.37 19.35 3.93
CA VAL A 4 -3.97 19.75 4.09
C VAL A 4 -3.49 19.58 5.53
N THR A 5 -4.37 19.81 6.50
CA THR A 5 -4.04 19.64 7.93
C THR A 5 -3.80 18.17 8.28
N HIS A 6 -4.63 17.26 7.74
CA HIS A 6 -4.45 15.82 7.91
C HIS A 6 -3.18 15.33 7.21
N GLU A 7 -2.91 15.84 6.00
CA GLU A 7 -1.71 15.48 5.25
C GLU A 7 -0.42 15.87 5.97
N LYS A 8 -0.33 17.10 6.51
CA LYS A 8 0.82 17.52 7.33
C LYS A 8 1.02 16.64 8.56
N ARG A 9 -0.08 16.25 9.22
CA ARG A 9 -0.02 15.38 10.40
C ARG A 9 0.45 13.97 10.05
N LEU A 10 -0.03 13.40 8.94
CA LEU A 10 0.44 12.12 8.44
C LEU A 10 1.93 12.17 8.12
N TYR A 11 2.40 13.22 7.45
CA TYR A 11 3.83 13.41 7.16
C TYR A 11 4.68 13.38 8.44
N HIS A 12 4.29 14.10 9.49
CA HIS A 12 5.01 14.07 10.77
C HIS A 12 4.96 12.71 11.47
N LEU A 13 3.84 11.98 11.38
CA LEU A 13 3.74 10.63 11.92
C LEU A 13 4.70 9.69 11.18
N LEU A 14 4.68 9.70 9.85
CA LEU A 14 5.51 8.81 9.02
C LEU A 14 7.00 9.12 9.13
N LYS A 15 7.38 10.39 9.34
CA LYS A 15 8.79 10.77 9.61
C LYS A 15 9.35 10.07 10.85
N ASN A 16 8.52 9.87 11.88
CA ASN A 16 8.96 9.26 13.14
C ASN A 16 8.76 7.72 13.16
N CYS A 17 7.70 7.23 12.53
CA CYS A 17 7.30 5.82 12.58
C CYS A 17 7.82 5.00 11.39
N GLY A 18 8.27 5.66 10.32
CA GLY A 18 8.56 5.03 9.04
C GLY A 18 7.30 4.72 8.23
N HIS A 19 7.54 4.26 6.99
CA HIS A 19 6.49 3.88 6.07
C HIS A 19 6.21 2.37 6.11
N THR A 20 4.94 2.01 5.96
CA THR A 20 4.50 0.65 5.61
C THR A 20 4.18 0.56 4.13
N SER A 21 3.98 -0.66 3.62
CA SER A 21 3.61 -0.92 2.23
C SER A 21 2.19 -0.46 1.85
N HIS A 22 1.41 0.06 2.79
CA HIS A 22 0.07 0.61 2.53
C HIS A 22 0.00 2.14 2.66
N THR A 23 1.02 2.78 3.24
CA THR A 23 0.97 4.22 3.57
C THR A 23 0.69 5.12 2.38
N HIS A 24 1.23 4.77 1.20
CA HIS A 24 1.00 5.52 -0.03
C HIS A 24 -0.46 5.47 -0.49
N LEU A 25 -1.19 4.41 -0.17
CA LEU A 25 -2.61 4.27 -0.54
C LEU A 25 -3.49 5.24 0.24
N TYR A 26 -3.01 5.81 1.35
CA TYR A 26 -3.79 6.79 2.12
C TYR A 26 -4.06 8.05 1.31
N TYR A 27 -3.20 8.35 0.33
CA TYR A 27 -3.33 9.49 -0.58
C TYR A 27 -4.37 9.32 -1.69
N LEU A 28 -4.97 8.13 -1.86
CA LEU A 28 -6.02 7.90 -2.86
C LEU A 28 -7.33 8.66 -2.55
N GLY A 29 -7.52 9.12 -1.31
CA GLY A 29 -8.69 9.89 -0.91
C GLY A 29 -10.00 9.09 -0.86
N ASP A 30 -9.93 7.77 -0.89
CA ASP A 30 -11.07 6.84 -0.86
C ASP A 30 -11.25 6.14 0.50
N LYS A 31 -10.54 6.62 1.52
CA LYS A 31 -10.50 6.08 2.88
C LYS A 31 -10.68 7.18 3.93
N GLU A 32 -11.27 6.80 5.04
CA GLU A 32 -11.49 7.58 6.25
C GLU A 32 -10.32 7.37 7.22
N TRP A 33 -10.06 8.38 8.05
CA TRP A 33 -8.91 8.42 8.96
C TRP A 33 -9.42 8.52 10.40
N PHE A 34 -8.93 7.64 11.27
CA PHE A 34 -9.27 7.61 12.70
C PHE A 34 -7.99 7.80 13.52
N TRP A 35 -7.84 8.99 14.10
CA TRP A 35 -6.73 9.29 14.99
C TRP A 35 -7.08 8.93 16.43
N ASP A 36 -6.08 8.52 17.20
CA ASP A 36 -6.28 8.46 18.65
C ASP A 36 -6.43 9.87 19.25
N THR A 37 -6.92 9.91 20.48
CA THR A 37 -7.14 11.16 21.23
C THR A 37 -5.87 11.99 21.43
N ALA A 38 -4.69 11.37 21.40
CA ALA A 38 -3.40 12.07 21.54
C ALA A 38 -2.78 12.47 20.18
N HIS A 39 -3.39 12.08 19.06
CA HIS A 39 -2.88 12.30 17.70
C HIS A 39 -1.47 11.73 17.48
N GLU A 40 -1.20 10.57 18.06
CA GLU A 40 0.06 9.83 17.99
C GLU A 40 -0.05 8.53 17.20
N ALA A 41 -1.27 8.10 16.90
CA ALA A 41 -1.52 6.94 16.07
C ALA A 41 -2.75 7.13 15.17
N LEU A 42 -2.74 6.42 14.04
CA LEU A 42 -3.72 6.52 12.97
C LEU A 42 -4.15 5.13 12.50
N ILE A 43 -5.46 4.96 12.33
CA ILE A 43 -6.10 3.88 11.59
C ILE A 43 -6.71 4.47 10.31
N VAL A 44 -6.43 3.85 9.16
CA VAL A 44 -7.02 4.24 7.88
C VAL A 44 -7.94 3.13 7.39
N TYR A 45 -9.20 3.45 7.12
CA TYR A 45 -10.24 2.47 6.86
C TYR A 45 -11.25 2.94 5.81
N ARG A 46 -12.11 2.04 5.33
CA ARG A 46 -13.26 2.40 4.48
C ARG A 46 -14.54 1.81 5.04
N SER A 47 -15.58 2.63 5.19
CA SER A 47 -16.90 2.17 5.56
C SER A 47 -17.63 1.53 4.37
N VAL A 48 -18.21 0.34 4.57
CA VAL A 48 -19.08 -0.33 3.60
C VAL A 48 -20.18 -1.13 4.30
N GLY A 49 -21.44 -0.74 4.10
CA GLY A 49 -22.56 -1.25 4.89
C GLY A 49 -22.33 -1.00 6.39
N LYS A 50 -22.42 -2.06 7.21
CA LYS A 50 -22.09 -1.97 8.65
C LYS A 50 -20.61 -2.14 8.98
N ARG A 51 -19.74 -2.38 8.00
CA ARG A 51 -18.33 -2.68 8.24
C ARG A 51 -17.46 -1.46 8.10
N ARG A 52 -16.41 -1.40 8.90
CA ARG A 52 -15.28 -0.50 8.72
C ARG A 52 -14.05 -1.35 8.49
N ILE A 53 -13.59 -1.36 7.24
CA ILE A 53 -12.50 -2.21 6.80
C ILE A 53 -11.22 -1.39 6.84
N VAL A 54 -10.37 -1.67 7.84
CA VAL A 54 -9.05 -1.08 8.03
C VAL A 54 -8.08 -1.66 7.00
N LEU A 55 -7.23 -0.80 6.43
CA LEU A 55 -6.17 -1.18 5.51
C LEU A 55 -4.83 -1.28 6.26
N GLY A 56 -4.35 -2.52 6.43
CA GLY A 56 -3.15 -2.82 7.20
C GLY A 56 -3.39 -2.72 8.71
N ASP A 57 -2.33 -2.37 9.43
CA ASP A 57 -2.31 -2.16 10.87
C ASP A 57 -2.28 -0.66 11.21
N PRO A 58 -2.60 -0.26 12.46
CA PRO A 58 -2.40 1.12 12.91
C PRO A 58 -0.94 1.54 12.80
N ILE A 59 -0.72 2.80 12.43
CA ILE A 59 0.59 3.45 12.47
C ILE A 59 0.64 4.33 13.70
N GLY A 60 1.66 4.21 14.54
CA GLY A 60 1.76 5.00 15.76
C GLY A 60 3.20 5.16 16.24
N LYS A 61 3.44 6.19 17.06
CA LYS A 61 4.77 6.51 17.61
C LYS A 61 5.32 5.44 18.56
N SER A 62 4.44 4.68 19.21
CA SER A 62 4.81 3.63 20.17
C SER A 62 3.75 2.50 20.21
N PRO A 63 4.10 1.32 20.74
CA PRO A 63 3.14 0.24 20.99
C PRO A 63 1.91 0.66 21.82
N GLU A 64 2.08 1.59 22.75
CA GLU A 64 1.01 2.12 23.58
C GLU A 64 0.05 2.99 22.76
N SER A 65 0.57 3.82 21.85
CA SER A 65 -0.25 4.65 20.96
C SER A 65 -1.05 3.79 19.97
N THR A 66 -0.44 2.73 19.42
CA THR A 66 -1.12 1.81 18.51
C THR A 66 -2.17 0.96 19.23
N ARG A 67 -1.89 0.50 20.46
CA ARG A 67 -2.90 -0.15 21.32
C ARG A 67 -4.08 0.78 21.59
N ARG A 68 -3.79 2.03 21.99
CA ARG A 68 -4.81 3.04 22.30
C ARG A 68 -5.71 3.35 21.10
N VAL A 69 -5.16 3.57 19.90
CA VAL A 69 -5.98 3.86 18.72
C VAL A 69 -6.88 2.69 18.36
N VAL A 70 -6.39 1.44 18.50
CA VAL A 70 -7.20 0.24 18.24
C VAL A 70 -8.33 0.13 19.25
N GLU A 71 -8.07 0.28 20.54
CA GLU A 71 -9.10 0.24 21.59
C GLU A 71 -10.17 1.33 21.40
N GLN A 72 -9.76 2.55 21.06
CA GLN A 72 -10.68 3.65 20.76
C GLN A 72 -11.50 3.38 19.49
N PHE A 73 -10.87 2.86 18.44
CA PHE A 73 -11.56 2.50 17.20
C PHE A 73 -12.59 1.37 17.40
N MET A 74 -12.24 0.37 18.22
CA MET A 74 -13.16 -0.71 18.59
C MET A 74 -14.35 -0.18 19.39
N THR A 75 -14.11 0.73 20.33
CA THR A 75 -15.16 1.40 21.12
C THR A 75 -16.08 2.22 20.22
N ASP A 76 -15.52 3.05 19.32
CA ASP A 76 -16.31 3.84 18.38
C ASP A 76 -17.12 2.94 17.42
N CYS A 77 -16.55 1.80 16.99
CA CYS A 77 -17.31 0.83 16.21
C CYS A 77 -18.49 0.26 17.00
N LEU A 78 -18.30 -0.10 18.26
CA LEU A 78 -19.36 -0.63 19.12
C LEU A 78 -20.49 0.39 19.31
N GLU A 79 -20.16 1.62 19.69
CA GLU A 79 -21.11 2.72 19.92
C GLU A 79 -21.93 3.03 18.65
N ASN A 80 -21.28 3.01 17.49
CA ASN A 80 -21.90 3.30 16.20
C ASN A 80 -22.49 2.06 15.50
N LYS A 81 -22.59 0.92 16.20
CA LYS A 81 -23.11 -0.36 15.67
C LYS A 81 -22.43 -0.79 14.35
N ARG A 82 -21.11 -0.54 14.27
CA ARG A 82 -20.23 -0.93 13.17
C ARG A 82 -19.42 -2.18 13.53
N ILE A 83 -19.01 -2.90 12.49
CA ILE A 83 -18.21 -4.14 12.59
C ILE A 83 -16.79 -3.81 12.10
N PRO A 84 -15.78 -3.84 12.98
CA PRO A 84 -14.39 -3.63 12.60
C PRO A 84 -13.84 -4.86 11.86
N VAL A 85 -13.06 -4.63 10.82
CA VAL A 85 -12.37 -5.66 10.04
C VAL A 85 -10.98 -5.12 9.72
N PHE A 86 -9.91 -5.86 10.01
CA PHE A 86 -8.55 -5.47 9.63
C PHE A 86 -8.07 -6.34 8.47
N TYR A 87 -7.78 -5.70 7.35
CA TYR A 87 -7.39 -6.37 6.11
C TYR A 87 -5.90 -6.18 5.83
N GLN A 88 -5.19 -7.29 5.60
CA GLN A 88 -3.72 -7.33 5.47
C GLN A 88 -2.98 -6.93 6.75
N ALA A 89 -3.54 -7.30 7.90
CA ALA A 89 -2.87 -7.17 9.19
C ALA A 89 -1.63 -8.06 9.28
N LYS A 90 -0.64 -7.66 10.07
CA LYS A 90 0.61 -8.37 10.30
C LYS A 90 0.56 -9.21 11.57
N ALA A 91 1.41 -10.24 11.61
CA ALA A 91 1.52 -11.17 12.74
C ALA A 91 1.75 -10.44 14.07
N ALA A 92 2.51 -9.34 14.06
CA ALA A 92 2.85 -8.56 15.24
C ALA A 92 1.63 -7.99 16.00
N PHE A 93 0.51 -7.74 15.32
CA PHE A 93 -0.70 -7.18 15.93
C PHE A 93 -1.74 -8.24 16.33
N LEU A 94 -1.57 -9.49 15.92
CA LEU A 94 -2.54 -10.55 16.21
C LEU A 94 -2.80 -10.74 17.71
N PRO A 95 -1.79 -10.72 18.62
CA PRO A 95 -2.05 -10.83 20.05
C PRO A 95 -2.93 -9.70 20.61
N LEU A 96 -2.83 -8.49 20.05
CA LEU A 96 -3.69 -7.37 20.42
C LEU A 96 -5.13 -7.62 19.95
N TYR A 97 -5.30 -8.03 18.70
CA TYR A 97 -6.63 -8.29 18.14
C TYR A 97 -7.36 -9.45 18.85
N GLU A 98 -6.64 -10.51 19.20
CA GLU A 98 -7.18 -11.65 19.94
C GLU A 98 -7.68 -11.25 21.34
N LYS A 99 -6.90 -10.43 22.07
CA LYS A 99 -7.32 -9.85 23.36
C LYS A 99 -8.61 -9.02 23.27
N LEU A 100 -8.88 -8.46 22.10
CA LEU A 100 -10.09 -7.68 21.80
C LEU A 100 -11.24 -8.55 21.25
N GLY A 101 -11.11 -9.88 21.33
CA GLY A 101 -12.15 -10.85 20.93
C GLY A 101 -12.29 -11.02 19.43
N LEU A 102 -11.31 -10.59 18.64
CA LEU A 102 -11.30 -10.80 17.18
C LEU A 102 -10.62 -12.12 16.83
N GLN A 103 -11.08 -12.74 15.74
CA GLN A 103 -10.42 -13.88 15.13
C GLN A 103 -9.62 -13.43 13.92
N PHE A 104 -8.66 -14.24 13.51
CA PHE A 104 -7.85 -13.97 12.32
C PHE A 104 -7.67 -15.22 11.47
N VAL A 105 -7.41 -15.00 10.18
CA VAL A 105 -7.07 -16.05 9.23
C VAL A 105 -5.98 -15.54 8.28
N LYS A 106 -4.97 -16.37 7.99
CA LYS A 106 -3.96 -16.04 6.97
C LYS A 106 -4.63 -15.96 5.60
N ILE A 107 -4.39 -14.86 4.89
CA ILE A 107 -4.98 -14.59 3.57
C ILE A 107 -3.93 -14.46 2.47
N GLY A 108 -2.65 -14.59 2.79
CA GLY A 108 -1.55 -14.56 1.84
C GLY A 108 -0.25 -14.16 2.51
N GLU A 109 0.71 -13.75 1.69
CA GLU A 109 2.02 -13.28 2.13
C GLU A 109 2.43 -12.05 1.34
N GLU A 110 3.16 -11.14 1.95
CA GLU A 110 3.80 -10.01 1.27
C GLU A 110 5.26 -10.33 0.95
N ALA A 111 5.67 -10.01 -0.28
CA ALA A 111 7.06 -10.18 -0.71
C ALA A 111 7.88 -8.92 -0.42
N GLN A 112 8.87 -9.05 0.47
CA GLN A 112 9.82 -8.00 0.83
C GLN A 112 11.20 -8.35 0.28
N VAL A 113 11.73 -7.57 -0.65
CA VAL A 113 13.11 -7.73 -1.13
C VAL A 113 14.04 -6.97 -0.21
N ASP A 114 15.00 -7.68 0.40
CA ASP A 114 16.07 -7.10 1.18
C ASP A 114 17.12 -6.50 0.23
N LEU A 115 17.12 -5.19 0.11
CA LEU A 115 18.00 -4.48 -0.81
C LEU A 115 19.43 -4.45 -0.29
N SER A 116 19.67 -4.53 1.02
CA SER A 116 21.05 -4.54 1.56
C SER A 116 21.86 -5.77 1.11
N SER A 117 21.17 -6.89 0.86
CA SER A 117 21.77 -8.16 0.45
C SER A 117 21.49 -8.55 -1.00
N PHE A 118 20.69 -7.75 -1.73
CA PHE A 118 20.31 -8.06 -3.10
C PHE A 118 21.53 -8.08 -4.04
N HIS A 119 21.61 -9.10 -4.89
CA HIS A 119 22.67 -9.22 -5.89
C HIS A 119 22.21 -10.05 -7.07
N LEU A 120 22.94 -9.97 -8.19
CA LEU A 120 22.68 -10.77 -9.39
C LEU A 120 23.72 -11.88 -9.62
N ASN A 121 24.50 -12.23 -8.60
CA ASN A 121 25.57 -13.22 -8.69
C ASN A 121 25.05 -14.66 -8.53
N GLY A 122 25.57 -15.59 -9.33
CA GLY A 122 25.23 -17.02 -9.25
C GLY A 122 24.26 -17.52 -10.33
N LYS A 123 24.02 -18.84 -10.33
CA LYS A 123 23.22 -19.53 -11.36
C LYS A 123 21.73 -19.15 -11.32
N HIS A 124 21.17 -18.96 -10.12
CA HIS A 124 19.77 -18.53 -9.91
C HIS A 124 19.42 -17.27 -10.73
N TRP A 125 20.33 -16.30 -10.76
CA TRP A 125 20.11 -14.99 -11.39
C TRP A 125 20.46 -14.95 -12.89
N LEU A 126 20.98 -16.03 -13.48
CA LEU A 126 21.47 -16.04 -14.86
C LEU A 126 20.38 -15.62 -15.86
N LYS A 127 19.15 -16.14 -15.70
CA LYS A 127 18.02 -15.79 -16.57
C LYS A 127 17.67 -14.30 -16.50
N LEU A 128 17.70 -13.71 -15.31
CA LEU A 128 17.41 -12.28 -15.09
C LEU A 128 18.53 -11.40 -15.65
N ARG A 129 19.80 -11.75 -15.43
CA ARG A 129 20.95 -11.04 -16.02
C ARG A 129 20.93 -11.03 -17.54
N ASN A 130 20.68 -12.19 -18.16
CA ASN A 130 20.59 -12.30 -19.61
C ASN A 130 19.47 -11.43 -20.20
N ARG A 131 18.34 -11.34 -19.48
CA ARG A 131 17.20 -10.50 -19.87
C ARG A 131 17.54 -9.02 -19.82
N ILE A 132 18.16 -8.54 -18.75
CA ILE A 132 18.62 -7.15 -18.61
C ILE A 132 19.62 -6.80 -19.72
N ASN A 133 20.63 -7.65 -19.91
CA ASN A 133 21.64 -7.43 -20.95
C ASN A 133 21.02 -7.39 -22.36
N LYS A 134 19.96 -8.17 -22.61
CA LYS A 134 19.21 -8.11 -23.88
C LYS A 134 18.48 -6.78 -24.05
N PHE A 135 17.81 -6.28 -23.01
CA PHE A 135 17.12 -4.97 -23.08
C PHE A 135 18.12 -3.84 -23.34
N LEU A 136 19.24 -3.82 -22.62
CA LEU A 136 20.30 -2.82 -22.83
C LEU A 136 20.86 -2.85 -24.25
N ARG A 137 21.17 -4.04 -24.79
CA ARG A 137 21.63 -4.20 -26.19
C ARG A 137 20.60 -3.75 -27.22
N ASN A 138 19.31 -3.84 -26.87
CA ASN A 138 18.21 -3.42 -27.73
C ASN A 138 17.85 -1.93 -27.56
N GLY A 139 18.71 -1.13 -26.90
CA GLY A 139 18.55 0.31 -26.76
C GLY A 139 17.56 0.76 -25.69
N TYR A 140 17.08 -0.16 -24.82
CA TYR A 140 16.23 0.24 -23.69
C TYR A 140 17.08 0.82 -22.55
N SER A 141 16.57 1.86 -21.90
CA SER A 141 17.18 2.45 -20.71
C SER A 141 16.17 2.66 -19.58
N PHE A 142 16.67 2.77 -18.34
CA PHE A 142 15.86 2.96 -17.14
C PHE A 142 16.22 4.29 -16.49
N GLN A 143 15.21 5.06 -16.09
CA GLN A 143 15.39 6.36 -15.44
C GLN A 143 14.39 6.52 -14.32
N VAL A 144 14.75 7.24 -13.25
CA VAL A 144 13.80 7.63 -12.18
C VAL A 144 13.59 9.13 -12.24
N MET A 145 12.33 9.51 -12.46
CA MET A 145 11.87 10.89 -12.52
C MET A 145 11.32 11.30 -11.17
N LEU A 146 11.71 12.48 -10.67
CA LEU A 146 11.21 13.04 -9.41
C LEU A 146 10.14 14.10 -9.67
N PRO A 147 9.12 14.25 -8.81
CA PRO A 147 8.18 15.36 -8.91
C PRO A 147 8.87 16.72 -8.63
N PRO A 148 8.32 17.86 -9.11
CA PRO A 148 7.08 17.98 -9.88
C PRO A 148 7.23 17.56 -11.35
N TYR A 149 6.13 17.11 -11.95
CA TYR A 149 6.08 16.65 -13.35
C TYR A 149 5.41 17.66 -14.27
N SER A 150 5.80 17.67 -15.55
CA SER A 150 5.08 18.39 -16.59
C SER A 150 3.78 17.68 -16.97
N ASP A 151 2.81 18.42 -17.48
CA ASP A 151 1.57 17.85 -18.03
C ASP A 151 1.85 16.85 -19.16
N SER A 152 2.85 17.13 -20.00
CA SER A 152 3.25 16.22 -21.08
C SER A 152 3.73 14.86 -20.55
N PHE A 153 4.47 14.86 -19.43
CA PHE A 153 4.92 13.62 -18.80
C PHE A 153 3.74 12.85 -18.22
N LEU A 154 2.87 13.52 -17.45
CA LEU A 154 1.68 12.89 -16.86
C LEU A 154 0.71 12.35 -17.92
N ASN A 155 0.50 13.09 -19.02
CA ASN A 155 -0.30 12.65 -20.16
C ASN A 155 0.30 11.39 -20.82
N ARG A 156 1.63 11.30 -20.92
CA ARG A 156 2.28 10.08 -21.42
C ARG A 156 2.08 8.91 -20.46
N LEU A 157 2.24 9.11 -19.16
CA LEU A 157 1.96 8.06 -18.18
C LEU A 157 0.49 7.60 -18.24
N GLN A 158 -0.43 8.53 -18.42
CA GLN A 158 -1.85 8.23 -18.59
C GLN A 158 -2.09 7.38 -19.83
N ALA A 159 -1.49 7.74 -20.97
CA ALA A 159 -1.61 6.94 -22.20
C ALA A 159 -1.08 5.51 -22.04
N ILE A 160 0.07 5.33 -21.39
CA ILE A 160 0.61 3.98 -21.06
C ILE A 160 -0.36 3.23 -20.14
N SER A 161 -0.93 3.95 -19.16
CA SER A 161 -1.89 3.42 -18.21
C SER A 161 -3.17 2.92 -18.89
N ASP A 162 -3.74 3.72 -19.78
CA ASP A 162 -4.99 3.44 -20.48
C ASP A 162 -4.80 2.27 -21.45
N GLU A 163 -3.68 2.25 -22.18
CA GLU A 163 -3.33 1.12 -23.05
C GLU A 163 -3.15 -0.18 -22.26
N TRP A 164 -2.45 -0.10 -21.11
CA TRP A 164 -2.25 -1.27 -20.26
C TRP A 164 -3.56 -1.78 -19.68
N LEU A 165 -4.43 -0.90 -19.19
CA LEU A 165 -5.74 -1.27 -18.65
C LEU A 165 -6.62 -1.92 -19.73
N SER A 166 -6.63 -1.38 -20.95
CA SER A 166 -7.54 -1.78 -22.02
C SER A 166 -8.99 -1.74 -21.51
N ASP A 167 -9.72 -2.86 -21.54
CA ASP A 167 -11.11 -2.91 -21.06
C ASP A 167 -11.25 -3.08 -19.53
N ARG A 168 -10.13 -3.20 -18.82
CA ARG A 168 -10.12 -3.37 -17.36
C ARG A 168 -10.34 -2.04 -16.68
N LYS A 169 -11.08 -2.06 -15.58
CA LYS A 169 -11.29 -0.88 -14.73
C LYS A 169 -10.20 -0.77 -13.68
N GLU A 170 -9.95 0.46 -13.26
CA GLU A 170 -9.16 0.75 -12.07
C GLU A 170 -9.75 0.08 -10.83
N LYS A 171 -8.85 -0.26 -9.91
CA LYS A 171 -9.19 -0.78 -8.57
C LYS A 171 -9.12 0.35 -7.56
N SER A 172 -9.51 0.08 -6.32
CA SER A 172 -9.37 1.05 -5.22
C SER A 172 -9.10 0.36 -3.88
N PHE A 173 -9.15 1.13 -2.81
CA PHE A 173 -8.95 0.74 -1.43
C PHE A 173 -7.52 0.27 -1.13
N SER A 174 -7.20 -0.99 -1.45
CA SER A 174 -5.92 -1.65 -1.18
C SER A 174 -5.01 -1.76 -2.40
N VAL A 175 -5.39 -1.13 -3.51
CA VAL A 175 -4.65 -1.13 -4.78
C VAL A 175 -4.66 0.30 -5.32
N GLY A 176 -3.49 0.79 -5.75
CA GLY A 176 -3.36 2.08 -6.41
C GLY A 176 -4.20 2.18 -7.68
N SER A 177 -4.61 3.40 -8.00
CA SER A 177 -5.27 3.74 -9.27
C SER A 177 -4.58 4.93 -9.89
N PHE A 178 -4.55 4.99 -11.22
CA PHE A 178 -3.94 6.12 -11.89
C PHE A 178 -4.84 7.35 -11.78
N SER A 179 -4.32 8.39 -11.15
CA SER A 179 -4.77 9.77 -11.34
C SER A 179 -3.54 10.68 -11.34
N PRO A 180 -3.52 11.77 -12.12
CA PRO A 180 -2.41 12.71 -12.13
C PRO A 180 -2.04 13.19 -10.72
N ASP A 181 -3.03 13.57 -9.91
CA ASP A 181 -2.86 14.04 -8.52
C ASP A 181 -2.25 13.00 -7.57
N TYR A 182 -2.52 11.71 -7.82
CA TYR A 182 -1.98 10.63 -7.00
C TYR A 182 -0.56 10.28 -7.42
N VAL A 183 -0.33 10.11 -8.72
CA VAL A 183 0.98 9.71 -9.26
C VAL A 183 2.01 10.81 -9.08
N SER A 184 1.61 12.08 -9.17
CA SER A 184 2.50 13.23 -8.97
C SER A 184 3.09 13.34 -7.56
N ARG A 185 2.61 12.53 -6.61
CA ARG A 185 3.10 12.50 -5.23
C ARG A 185 4.35 11.64 -5.06
N PHE A 186 4.67 10.79 -6.03
CA PHE A 186 5.70 9.77 -5.89
C PHE A 186 6.70 9.86 -7.05
N PRO A 187 7.98 9.52 -6.83
CA PRO A 187 8.91 9.22 -7.91
C PRO A 187 8.35 8.17 -8.87
N VAL A 188 8.66 8.33 -10.15
CA VAL A 188 8.24 7.42 -11.20
C VAL A 188 9.47 6.91 -11.93
N ALA A 189 9.71 5.61 -11.84
CA ALA A 189 10.66 4.94 -12.72
C ALA A 189 10.03 4.74 -14.10
N VAL A 190 10.78 5.01 -15.17
CA VAL A 190 10.36 4.79 -16.55
C VAL A 190 11.33 3.88 -17.28
N LEU A 191 10.79 3.03 -18.15
CA LEU A 191 11.56 2.33 -19.17
C LEU A 191 11.46 3.13 -20.47
N VAL A 192 12.59 3.60 -20.97
CA VAL A 192 12.69 4.34 -22.23
C VAL A 192 13.04 3.35 -23.34
N GLY A 193 12.26 3.37 -24.43
CA GLY A 193 12.49 2.59 -25.63
C GLY A 193 13.66 3.12 -26.48
N PRO A 194 14.10 2.34 -27.49
CA PRO A 194 15.19 2.72 -28.39
C PRO A 194 14.90 3.97 -29.24
N ASP A 195 13.63 4.33 -29.40
CA ASP A 195 13.13 5.53 -30.07
C ASP A 195 13.04 6.75 -29.14
N GLY A 196 13.42 6.60 -27.86
CA GLY A 196 13.35 7.65 -26.85
C GLY A 196 11.99 7.80 -26.16
N ASN A 197 10.99 6.99 -26.52
CA ASN A 197 9.66 7.06 -25.91
C ASN A 197 9.60 6.33 -24.57
N TYR A 198 8.78 6.81 -23.64
CA TYR A 198 8.50 6.07 -22.40
C TYR A 198 7.54 4.92 -22.70
N GLU A 199 7.97 3.68 -22.50
CA GLU A 199 7.19 2.48 -22.83
C GLU A 199 6.62 1.76 -21.60
N ALA A 200 7.16 2.04 -20.43
CA ALA A 200 6.63 1.53 -19.18
C ALA A 200 6.93 2.49 -18.03
N PHE A 201 6.14 2.40 -16.96
CA PHE A 201 6.42 3.12 -15.73
C PHE A 201 6.13 2.30 -14.48
N VAL A 202 6.78 2.69 -13.39
CA VAL A 202 6.57 2.19 -12.03
C VAL A 202 6.49 3.36 -11.07
N SER A 203 5.40 3.49 -10.31
CA SER A 203 5.34 4.47 -9.21
C SER A 203 6.04 3.89 -7.98
N ILE A 204 7.00 4.65 -7.43
CA ILE A 204 7.82 4.26 -6.28
C ILE A 204 7.25 4.93 -5.02
N ALA A 205 6.44 4.16 -4.29
CA ALA A 205 5.76 4.58 -3.08
C ALA A 205 6.60 4.32 -1.81
N GLY A 206 6.10 4.76 -0.65
CA GLY A 206 6.73 4.55 0.65
C GLY A 206 7.58 5.75 1.09
N ASP A 207 8.70 5.49 1.76
CA ASP A 207 9.70 6.50 2.10
C ASP A 207 10.46 6.84 0.82
N HIS A 208 9.99 7.85 0.09
CA HIS A 208 10.57 8.26 -1.19
C HIS A 208 11.26 9.62 -1.08
N HIS A 209 11.40 10.16 0.12
CA HIS A 209 12.09 11.42 0.33
C HIS A 209 13.60 11.21 0.10
N PRO A 210 14.23 12.07 -0.72
CA PRO A 210 15.66 11.98 -0.97
C PRO A 210 16.41 12.21 0.35
N LEU A 211 17.47 11.42 0.58
CA LEU A 211 18.41 11.71 1.64
C LEU A 211 18.96 13.12 1.40
N ARG A 212 18.60 14.07 2.25
CA ARG A 212 19.28 15.36 2.27
C ARG A 212 20.69 15.11 2.79
N ALA A 213 21.69 15.37 1.95
CA ALA A 213 23.08 15.21 2.31
C ALA A 213 23.38 15.98 3.62
N ALA A 214 23.95 15.25 4.58
CA ALA A 214 24.72 15.73 5.74
C ALA A 214 24.02 16.20 7.04
N GLN A 215 22.69 16.19 7.21
CA GLN A 215 22.10 16.73 8.47
C GLN A 215 20.90 15.99 9.10
N GLU A 216 20.38 14.93 8.50
CA GLU A 216 19.31 14.13 9.13
C GLU A 216 19.83 12.75 9.48
N GLU A 217 19.71 12.36 10.76
CA GLU A 217 19.87 10.95 11.16
C GLU A 217 18.91 10.12 10.30
N ALA A 218 19.46 9.15 9.57
CA ALA A 218 18.65 8.31 8.69
C ALA A 218 17.56 7.62 9.54
N PRO A 219 16.29 7.60 9.12
CA PRO A 219 15.29 6.79 9.79
C PRO A 219 15.79 5.33 9.82
N VAL A 220 15.51 4.64 10.92
CA VAL A 220 16.11 3.34 11.28
C VAL A 220 15.94 2.26 10.20
N CYS A 221 14.98 2.42 9.28
CA CYS A 221 14.84 1.58 8.09
C CYS A 221 14.06 2.30 6.98
N ARG A 222 14.67 2.48 5.80
CA ARG A 222 14.07 3.11 4.62
C ARG A 222 13.44 2.07 3.72
N LYS A 223 12.12 2.16 3.53
CA LYS A 223 11.32 1.18 2.80
C LYS A 223 10.55 1.83 1.66
N ILE A 224 10.68 1.27 0.47
CA ILE A 224 9.88 1.63 -0.71
C ILE A 224 8.91 0.51 -1.07
N THR A 225 7.90 0.84 -1.87
CA THR A 225 6.90 -0.11 -2.36
C THR A 225 6.61 0.16 -3.82
N VAL A 226 6.50 -0.91 -4.60
CA VAL A 226 6.00 -0.83 -5.98
C VAL A 226 4.47 -0.81 -5.94
N ASP A 227 3.86 0.26 -6.48
CA ASP A 227 2.41 0.40 -6.53
C ASP A 227 1.84 0.15 -7.94
N LEU A 228 1.86 1.16 -8.81
CA LEU A 228 1.51 1.00 -10.21
C LEU A 228 2.74 0.52 -10.99
N MET A 229 2.57 -0.53 -11.80
CA MET A 229 3.54 -0.97 -12.80
C MET A 229 2.79 -1.25 -14.10
N ARG A 230 2.97 -0.39 -15.10
CA ARG A 230 2.23 -0.44 -16.38
C ARG A 230 3.17 -0.28 -17.55
N TYR A 231 2.80 -0.85 -18.69
CA TYR A 231 3.62 -0.92 -19.88
C TYR A 231 2.75 -1.00 -21.13
N THR A 232 3.27 -0.48 -22.25
CA THR A 232 2.63 -0.53 -23.57
C THR A 232 2.72 -1.92 -24.19
N LYS A 233 1.98 -2.18 -25.27
CA LYS A 233 2.09 -3.42 -26.06
C LYS A 233 3.42 -3.52 -26.83
N ALA A 234 4.12 -2.40 -27.02
CA ALA A 234 5.43 -2.38 -27.66
C ALA A 234 6.53 -2.97 -26.76
N CYS A 235 6.30 -3.03 -25.45
CA CYS A 235 7.26 -3.55 -24.49
C CYS A 235 7.58 -5.04 -24.72
N PRO A 236 8.88 -5.43 -24.83
CA PRO A 236 9.25 -6.83 -25.05
C PRO A 236 8.87 -7.72 -23.87
N HIS A 237 8.77 -9.02 -24.13
CA HIS A 237 8.59 -10.00 -23.08
C HIS A 237 9.71 -9.91 -22.03
N GLY A 238 9.31 -9.76 -20.77
CA GLY A 238 10.23 -9.63 -19.65
C GLY A 238 10.49 -8.21 -19.17
N THR A 239 9.75 -7.24 -19.69
CA THR A 239 9.75 -5.84 -19.24
C THR A 239 9.61 -5.71 -17.72
N MET A 240 8.66 -6.41 -17.10
CA MET A 240 8.49 -6.37 -15.63
C MET A 240 9.74 -6.84 -14.88
N ASP A 241 10.40 -7.90 -15.35
CA ASP A 241 11.63 -8.40 -14.71
C ASP A 241 12.74 -7.33 -14.79
N VAL A 242 12.85 -6.63 -15.92
CA VAL A 242 13.83 -5.55 -16.09
C VAL A 242 13.49 -4.35 -15.21
N LEU A 243 12.22 -3.95 -15.14
CA LEU A 243 11.77 -2.85 -14.28
C LEU A 243 12.08 -3.13 -12.80
N PHE A 244 11.73 -4.30 -12.28
CA PHE A 244 12.00 -4.66 -10.89
C PHE A 244 13.51 -4.66 -10.58
N ILE A 245 14.32 -5.31 -11.42
CA ILE A 245 15.75 -5.41 -11.14
C ILE A 245 16.45 -4.04 -11.27
N SER A 246 16.07 -3.24 -12.27
CA SER A 246 16.59 -1.87 -12.41
C SER A 246 16.17 -0.99 -11.22
N LEU A 247 14.94 -1.13 -10.75
CA LEU A 247 14.45 -0.46 -9.55
C LEU A 247 15.23 -0.89 -8.31
N PHE A 248 15.52 -2.18 -8.12
CA PHE A 248 16.29 -2.65 -6.96
C PHE A 248 17.72 -2.09 -6.97
N LYS A 249 18.37 -2.04 -8.14
CA LYS A 249 19.69 -1.43 -8.29
C LYS A 249 19.67 0.05 -7.93
N TRP A 250 18.73 0.81 -8.52
CA TRP A 250 18.56 2.21 -8.19
C TRP A 250 18.28 2.40 -6.69
N ALA A 251 17.46 1.53 -6.10
CA ALA A 251 17.12 1.63 -4.69
C ALA A 251 18.32 1.32 -3.77
N GLN A 252 19.17 0.36 -4.14
CA GLN A 252 20.44 0.11 -3.45
C GLN A 252 21.39 1.31 -3.52
N GLU A 253 21.56 1.90 -4.71
CA GLU A 253 22.38 3.09 -4.91
C GLU A 253 21.89 4.28 -4.06
N ASN A 254 20.58 4.34 -3.81
CA ASN A 254 19.93 5.36 -2.99
C ASN A 254 19.75 4.95 -1.51
N LYS A 255 20.39 3.85 -1.07
CA LYS A 255 20.40 3.38 0.33
C LYS A 255 19.01 3.15 0.91
N TYR A 256 18.15 2.45 0.16
CA TYR A 256 16.93 1.84 0.70
C TYR A 256 17.24 0.45 1.22
N ASP A 257 16.58 0.04 2.31
CA ASP A 257 16.80 -1.25 2.97
C ASP A 257 15.89 -2.34 2.41
N PHE A 258 14.62 -1.99 2.14
CA PHE A 258 13.62 -2.95 1.64
C PHE A 258 12.76 -2.37 0.52
N CYS A 259 12.37 -3.24 -0.40
CA CYS A 259 11.36 -2.97 -1.40
C CYS A 259 10.23 -4.00 -1.30
N SER A 260 9.01 -3.53 -0.99
CA SER A 260 7.82 -4.37 -1.07
C SER A 260 7.36 -4.52 -2.52
N LEU A 261 7.09 -5.76 -2.93
CA LEU A 261 6.44 -6.09 -4.20
C LEU A 261 4.93 -6.28 -4.03
N GLY A 262 4.40 -5.95 -2.85
CA GLY A 262 3.02 -6.14 -2.43
C GLY A 262 2.66 -7.60 -2.11
N MET A 263 1.38 -7.83 -1.83
CA MET A 263 0.84 -9.13 -1.43
C MET A 263 0.77 -10.14 -2.59
N ALA A 264 1.04 -11.41 -2.30
CA ALA A 264 0.63 -12.59 -3.06
C ALA A 264 -0.55 -13.24 -2.31
N PRO A 265 -1.79 -13.03 -2.79
CA PRO A 265 -2.97 -13.53 -2.09
C PRO A 265 -2.98 -15.06 -2.05
N LEU A 266 -3.39 -15.61 -0.90
CA LEU A 266 -3.59 -17.03 -0.63
C LEU A 266 -2.32 -17.90 -0.71
N ALA A 267 -1.15 -17.28 -0.85
CA ALA A 267 0.14 -17.93 -0.70
C ALA A 267 0.20 -18.60 0.69
N ASN A 268 0.44 -19.91 0.69
CA ASN A 268 0.56 -20.75 1.90
C ASN A 268 -0.59 -20.55 2.90
N ALA A 269 -1.80 -20.21 2.42
CA ALA A 269 -2.99 -20.12 3.26
C ALA A 269 -3.62 -21.51 3.45
N GLY A 270 -4.10 -21.80 4.67
CA GLY A 270 -4.75 -23.07 4.99
C GLY A 270 -6.07 -23.28 4.24
N ASP A 271 -6.56 -24.52 4.18
CA ASP A 271 -7.77 -24.89 3.43
C ASP A 271 -9.08 -24.55 4.17
N LEU A 272 -9.27 -23.26 4.48
CA LEU A 272 -10.46 -22.78 5.19
C LEU A 272 -11.51 -22.27 4.18
N LEU A 273 -12.80 -22.39 4.53
CA LEU A 273 -13.92 -21.87 3.71
C LEU A 273 -13.73 -20.39 3.35
N ILE A 274 -13.12 -19.62 4.24
CA ILE A 274 -12.81 -18.20 4.07
C ILE A 274 -11.80 -17.99 2.93
N VAL A 275 -10.75 -18.82 2.89
CA VAL A 275 -9.72 -18.83 1.85
C VAL A 275 -10.34 -19.24 0.52
N LYS A 276 -11.27 -20.21 0.52
CA LYS A 276 -12.05 -20.60 -0.69
C LYS A 276 -12.96 -19.47 -1.18
N LEU A 277 -13.59 -18.71 -0.28
CA LEU A 277 -14.42 -17.56 -0.65
C LEU A 277 -13.56 -16.41 -1.19
N LEU A 278 -12.43 -16.11 -0.53
CA LEU A 278 -11.45 -15.15 -1.03
C LEU A 278 -10.89 -15.59 -2.38
N TYR A 279 -10.67 -16.88 -2.59
CA TYR A 279 -10.29 -17.43 -3.89
C TYR A 279 -11.40 -17.26 -4.90
N LYS A 280 -12.66 -17.61 -4.60
CA LYS A 280 -13.78 -17.48 -5.54
C LYS A 280 -14.02 -16.04 -5.99
N TYR A 281 -14.06 -15.10 -5.04
CA TYR A 281 -14.25 -13.68 -5.34
C TYR A 281 -12.97 -12.99 -5.80
N GLY A 282 -11.83 -13.61 -5.53
CA GLY A 282 -10.51 -13.09 -5.85
C GLY A 282 -9.85 -13.69 -7.09
N ASN A 283 -10.25 -14.84 -7.63
CA ASN A 283 -9.60 -15.42 -8.81
C ASN A 283 -9.86 -14.57 -10.07
N LYS A 284 -10.90 -13.74 -10.05
CA LYS A 284 -11.10 -12.65 -11.03
C LYS A 284 -10.13 -11.47 -10.83
N LEU A 285 -9.46 -11.35 -9.68
CA LEU A 285 -8.53 -10.28 -9.32
C LEU A 285 -7.12 -10.50 -9.88
N TYR A 286 -6.55 -11.70 -9.73
CA TYR A 286 -5.16 -12.04 -10.06
C TYR A 286 -5.00 -13.55 -10.28
N ASN A 287 -4.16 -13.97 -11.24
CA ASN A 287 -3.68 -15.36 -11.30
C ASN A 287 -2.72 -15.59 -10.12
N PHE A 288 -3.28 -15.90 -8.95
CA PHE A 288 -2.58 -15.86 -7.65
C PHE A 288 -1.32 -16.71 -7.58
N LYS A 289 -1.39 -17.94 -8.12
CA LYS A 289 -0.23 -18.84 -8.17
C LYS A 289 0.88 -18.26 -9.05
N GLY A 290 0.53 -17.71 -10.20
CA GLY A 290 1.47 -17.03 -11.09
C GLY A 290 2.12 -15.80 -10.44
N LEU A 291 1.40 -15.07 -9.58
CA LEU A 291 1.93 -13.90 -8.88
C LEU A 291 2.96 -14.27 -7.80
N TYR A 292 2.69 -15.32 -7.01
CA TYR A 292 3.63 -15.84 -6.01
C TYR A 292 4.92 -16.36 -6.68
N ASP A 293 4.77 -17.22 -7.69
CA ASP A 293 5.89 -17.80 -8.44
C ASP A 293 6.71 -16.71 -9.16
N TYR A 294 6.03 -15.67 -9.66
CA TYR A 294 6.69 -14.53 -10.27
C TYR A 294 7.58 -13.77 -9.27
N LYS A 295 7.06 -13.49 -8.07
CA LYS A 295 7.78 -12.77 -7.01
C LYS A 295 8.96 -13.58 -6.47
N ASN A 296 8.84 -14.91 -6.40
CA ASN A 296 9.93 -15.81 -5.96
C ASN A 296 11.21 -15.71 -6.79
N LYS A 297 11.13 -15.24 -8.05
CA LYS A 297 12.33 -14.97 -8.87
C LYS A 297 13.30 -14.01 -8.19
N PHE A 298 12.80 -13.10 -7.36
CA PHE A 298 13.57 -12.05 -6.70
C PHE A 298 14.04 -12.45 -5.30
N ALA A 299 13.84 -13.71 -4.89
CA ALA A 299 14.20 -14.23 -3.57
C ALA A 299 13.74 -13.33 -2.40
N PRO A 300 12.44 -12.93 -2.35
CA PRO A 300 11.95 -12.08 -1.28
C PRO A 300 11.90 -12.83 0.06
N LYS A 301 11.95 -12.07 1.15
CA LYS A 301 11.47 -12.50 2.45
C LYS A 301 9.93 -12.40 2.42
N TRP A 302 9.26 -13.51 2.74
CA TRP A 302 7.81 -13.56 2.80
C TRP A 302 7.32 -13.23 4.20
N GLU A 303 6.35 -12.32 4.30
CA GLU A 303 5.71 -11.95 5.56
C GLU A 303 4.22 -12.25 5.50
N ASP A 304 3.72 -13.05 6.44
CA ASP A 304 2.32 -13.43 6.52
C ASP A 304 1.41 -12.22 6.68
N VAL A 305 0.28 -12.25 5.97
CA VAL A 305 -0.78 -11.24 6.07
C VAL A 305 -2.12 -11.88 6.37
N TYR A 306 -2.88 -11.22 7.23
CA TYR A 306 -4.08 -11.78 7.85
C TYR A 306 -5.31 -10.91 7.57
N LEU A 307 -6.46 -11.57 7.55
CA LEU A 307 -7.77 -10.93 7.71
C LEU A 307 -8.21 -11.15 9.15
N VAL A 308 -8.46 -10.06 9.87
CA VAL A 308 -8.94 -10.04 11.25
C VAL A 308 -10.39 -9.59 11.25
N TYR A 309 -11.26 -10.35 11.92
CA TYR A 309 -12.71 -10.20 11.79
C TYR A 309 -13.46 -10.67 13.04
N GLN A 310 -14.72 -10.25 13.14
CA GLN A 310 -15.67 -10.82 14.11
C GLN A 310 -16.31 -12.10 13.54
N PRO A 311 -16.34 -13.22 14.31
CA PRO A 311 -16.67 -14.55 13.81
C PRO A 311 -17.95 -14.65 12.97
N ALA A 312 -19.03 -13.98 13.39
CA ALA A 312 -20.35 -14.11 12.79
C ALA A 312 -20.52 -13.42 11.41
N THR A 313 -19.46 -12.82 10.84
CA THR A 313 -19.61 -11.84 9.76
C THR A 313 -18.84 -12.17 8.48
N ILE A 314 -18.14 -13.30 8.41
CA ILE A 314 -17.10 -13.54 7.39
C ILE A 314 -17.60 -13.50 5.94
N PRO A 315 -18.64 -14.26 5.51
CA PRO A 315 -18.92 -14.39 4.07
C PRO A 315 -19.29 -13.05 3.42
N ILE A 316 -20.10 -12.26 4.11
CA ILE A 316 -20.49 -10.92 3.70
C ILE A 316 -19.32 -9.91 3.86
N THR A 317 -18.42 -10.09 4.83
CA THR A 317 -17.17 -9.31 4.91
C THR A 317 -16.31 -9.53 3.67
N VAL A 318 -16.09 -10.78 3.26
CA VAL A 318 -15.30 -11.11 2.06
C VAL A 318 -15.95 -10.54 0.79
N ALA A 319 -17.28 -10.65 0.66
CA ALA A 319 -17.99 -10.10 -0.50
C ALA A 319 -17.88 -8.56 -0.58
N LEU A 320 -18.05 -7.86 0.55
CA LEU A 320 -17.95 -6.39 0.59
C LEU A 320 -16.51 -5.91 0.40
N LEU A 321 -15.51 -6.63 0.94
CA LEU A 321 -14.10 -6.38 0.68
C LEU A 321 -13.79 -6.48 -0.83
N ALA A 322 -14.24 -7.55 -1.48
CA ALA A 322 -14.09 -7.71 -2.92
C ALA A 322 -14.78 -6.56 -3.69
N LEU A 323 -15.96 -6.14 -3.25
CA LEU A 323 -16.70 -5.03 -3.86
C LEU A 323 -15.95 -3.70 -3.77
N ILE A 324 -15.42 -3.32 -2.60
CA ILE A 324 -14.69 -2.04 -2.47
C ILE A 324 -13.37 -2.03 -3.23
N ILE A 325 -12.69 -3.19 -3.38
CA ILE A 325 -11.46 -3.27 -4.17
C ILE A 325 -11.76 -3.09 -5.68
N HIS A 326 -12.88 -3.61 -6.18
CA HIS A 326 -13.21 -3.56 -7.62
C HIS A 326 -14.02 -2.35 -8.07
N ARG A 327 -14.61 -1.61 -7.13
CA ARG A 327 -15.36 -0.40 -7.46
C ARG A 327 -14.44 0.79 -7.25
N PRO A 328 -13.99 1.47 -8.32
CA PRO A 328 -13.33 2.77 -8.15
C PRO A 328 -14.26 3.66 -7.33
N CYS A 329 -13.69 4.36 -6.35
CA CYS A 329 -14.47 5.32 -5.59
C CYS A 329 -14.89 6.43 -6.56
N ALA A 330 -16.17 6.50 -6.91
CA ALA A 330 -16.69 7.71 -7.51
C ALA A 330 -16.41 8.83 -6.50
N ASN A 331 -15.82 9.95 -6.94
CA ASN A 331 -15.62 11.13 -6.10
C ASN A 331 -16.96 11.50 -5.43
N GLN A 332 -17.21 10.99 -4.22
CA GLN A 332 -18.25 11.49 -3.34
C GLN A 332 -17.69 12.75 -2.72
N LEU A 333 -17.75 13.83 -3.50
CA LEU A 333 -18.09 15.13 -2.93
C LEU A 333 -19.54 15.01 -2.42
N SER A 334 -19.71 14.42 -1.25
CA SER A 334 -20.88 14.64 -0.41
C SER A 334 -20.35 15.15 0.92
N GLN A 335 -20.50 16.47 1.09
CA GLN A 335 -20.45 17.17 2.35
C GLN A 335 -21.55 16.61 3.28
N ASP A 336 -21.41 15.39 3.76
CA ASP A 336 -22.15 14.98 4.95
C ASP A 336 -21.33 15.40 6.15
N LYS A 337 -21.69 16.60 6.62
CA LYS A 337 -21.41 17.11 7.96
C LYS A 337 -21.73 16.03 9.00
N ILE A 338 -20.75 15.20 9.33
CA ILE A 338 -20.62 14.66 10.68
C ILE A 338 -19.37 15.29 11.24
N THR A 339 -19.60 16.48 11.78
CA THR A 339 -18.74 17.11 12.76
C THR A 339 -18.17 16.07 13.71
N SER A 340 -16.85 15.94 13.71
CA SER A 340 -16.03 15.50 14.85
C SER A 340 -16.13 16.51 16.01
N LYS A 341 -17.33 16.99 16.34
CA LYS A 341 -17.65 17.68 17.58
C LYS A 341 -18.09 16.64 18.59
N LEU A 342 -17.14 15.92 19.16
CA LEU A 342 -17.30 15.24 20.46
C LEU A 342 -15.98 14.74 21.06
N TYR A 343 -14.85 15.41 20.80
CA TYR A 343 -13.63 15.25 21.61
C TYR A 343 -12.88 16.58 21.80
N MET A 344 -13.63 17.67 21.95
CA MET A 344 -13.15 18.97 22.39
C MET A 344 -14.13 19.50 23.44
N ASN A 345 -14.01 19.00 24.67
CA ASN A 345 -14.39 19.70 25.90
C ASN A 345 -13.92 18.85 27.10
N GLY A 346 -12.60 18.85 27.30
CA GLY A 346 -12.03 18.69 28.64
C GLY A 346 -11.81 20.09 29.23
N SER A 347 -12.19 20.25 30.49
CA SER A 347 -11.87 21.36 31.41
C SER A 347 -12.67 22.67 31.31
N SER A 348 -13.71 22.78 32.15
CA SER A 348 -14.07 24.04 32.80
C SER A 348 -14.22 23.82 34.31
N ILE A 349 -13.08 23.94 34.97
CA ILE A 349 -12.83 24.59 36.27
C ILE A 349 -14.09 24.79 37.14
N SER A 350 -14.19 23.98 38.19
CA SER A 350 -14.90 24.31 39.42
C SER A 350 -14.18 25.47 40.13
N ARG A 351 -14.81 26.63 40.20
CA ARG A 351 -14.49 27.68 41.18
C ARG A 351 -15.67 27.83 42.14
N LYS A 352 -15.42 27.50 43.40
CA LYS A 352 -16.23 27.88 44.56
C LYS A 352 -16.14 29.40 44.82
N ARG A 353 -17.17 29.90 45.52
CA ARG A 353 -17.35 31.16 46.27
C ARG A 353 -17.97 32.33 45.48
N ALA A 354 -19.23 32.65 45.76
CA ALA A 354 -19.64 33.43 46.94
C ALA A 354 -20.96 32.86 47.49
#